data_AF-A0AAJ6P916-F1
#
_entry.id   AF-A0AAJ6P916-F1
#
_cell.length_a   1.000
_cell.length_b   1.000
_cell.length_c   1.000
_cell.angle_alpha   90.00
_cell.angle_beta   90.00
_cell.angle_gamma   90.00
#
_symmetry.space_group_name_H-M   'P 1'
#
loop_
_entity.id
_entity.type
_entity.pdbx_description
1 polymer ?
#
loop_
_entity_poly.entity_id
_entity_poly.type
_entity_poly.pdbx_seq_one_letter_code
_entity_poly.pdbx_strand_id
1 'polypeptide(L)'
;MPKKTCQIIIEGGNDYVIAVKDNQPKLHRHIQHIASTRKPTSRIVETEKTRDRLTTRTVEVFHDINGIDPEWTGIQSLIRVERIGTRKGKKYHEIVCYISSLIRTAKEFAFGIRAHWGIENCLHWGGSAVGGFPDLRRLPLKDVVLKEDSSTIRMGNAPANLSIIRAIALNILRRNGHTSITTAHRFLSHDIDKLLRLV
;
A
#
# COMPACT_ATOMS: atom_id res chain seq x y z
N MET A 1 10.05 -9.78 2.82
CA MET A 1 9.54 -10.74 1.82
C MET A 1 10.65 -11.72 1.48
N PRO A 2 10.38 -13.03 1.28
CA PRO A 2 11.44 -14.00 0.96
C PRO A 2 12.13 -13.67 -0.36
N LYS A 3 13.45 -13.92 -0.45
CA LYS A 3 14.25 -13.66 -1.67
C LYS A 3 13.73 -14.44 -2.89
N LYS A 4 13.30 -15.69 -2.67
CA LYS A 4 12.64 -16.54 -3.69
C LYS A 4 11.44 -15.88 -4.35
N THR A 5 10.72 -15.01 -3.63
CA THR A 5 9.57 -14.32 -4.21
C THR A 5 9.99 -13.26 -5.22
N CYS A 6 11.13 -12.59 -5.03
CA CYS A 6 11.65 -11.63 -6.01
C CYS A 6 12.02 -12.36 -7.31
N GLN A 7 12.63 -13.53 -7.21
CA GLN A 7 12.94 -14.37 -8.37
C GLN A 7 11.68 -14.76 -9.16
N ILE A 8 10.64 -15.28 -8.49
CA ILE A 8 9.38 -15.67 -9.14
C ILE A 8 8.73 -14.49 -9.88
N ILE A 9 8.77 -13.28 -9.29
CA ILE A 9 8.18 -12.09 -9.92
C ILE A 9 8.89 -11.76 -11.23
N ILE A 10 10.23 -11.77 -11.22
CA ILE A 10 11.05 -11.50 -12.41
C ILE A 10 10.87 -12.58 -13.46
N GLU A 11 10.88 -13.85 -13.07
CA GLU A 11 10.65 -14.98 -13.99
C GLU A 11 9.26 -14.93 -14.62
N GLY A 12 8.26 -14.42 -13.89
CA GLY A 12 6.92 -14.14 -14.42
C GLY A 12 6.83 -12.91 -15.33
N GLY A 13 7.94 -12.25 -15.66
CA GLY A 13 7.99 -11.05 -16.51
C GLY A 13 7.43 -9.79 -15.86
N ASN A 14 7.32 -9.76 -14.53
CA ASN A 14 6.80 -8.63 -13.78
C ASN A 14 7.92 -7.92 -13.02
N ASP A 15 7.65 -6.67 -12.65
CA ASP A 15 8.53 -5.85 -11.82
C ASP A 15 8.01 -5.73 -10.39
N TYR A 16 8.91 -5.39 -9.46
CA TYR A 16 8.54 -5.21 -8.06
C TYR A 16 9.07 -3.92 -7.45
N VAL A 17 8.33 -3.43 -6.45
CA VAL A 17 8.77 -2.46 -5.46
C VAL A 17 8.34 -2.99 -4.09
N ILE A 18 9.30 -3.40 -3.25
CA ILE A 18 9.02 -4.16 -2.03
C ILE A 18 9.61 -3.42 -0.82
N ALA A 19 8.80 -3.27 0.23
CA ALA A 19 9.27 -2.76 1.52
C ALA A 19 10.19 -3.76 2.21
N VAL A 20 11.37 -3.29 2.64
CA VAL A 20 12.31 -4.06 3.45
C VAL A 20 11.76 -4.14 4.87
N LYS A 21 11.43 -5.34 5.31
CA LYS A 21 10.86 -5.59 6.65
C LYS A 21 11.96 -5.74 7.70
N ASP A 22 11.61 -5.57 8.98
CA ASP A 22 12.56 -5.64 10.11
C ASP A 22 13.32 -6.96 10.21
N ASN A 23 12.76 -8.05 9.69
CA ASN A 23 13.44 -9.34 9.61
C ASN A 23 14.58 -9.39 8.56
N GLN A 24 14.91 -8.27 7.92
CA GLN A 24 15.99 -8.12 6.93
C GLN A 24 17.02 -7.04 7.37
N PRO A 25 17.64 -7.19 8.55
CA PRO A 25 18.43 -6.13 9.17
C PRO A 25 19.71 -5.78 8.39
N LYS A 26 20.27 -6.73 7.62
CA LYS A 26 21.45 -6.49 6.78
C LYS A 26 21.11 -5.53 5.63
N LEU A 27 20.02 -5.81 4.92
CA LEU A 27 19.58 -4.98 3.79
C LEU A 27 19.17 -3.59 4.24
N HIS A 28 18.44 -3.51 5.36
CA HIS A 28 18.04 -2.23 5.94
C HIS A 28 19.26 -1.37 6.31
N ARG A 29 20.25 -1.94 7.01
CA ARG A 29 21.50 -1.24 7.35
C ARG A 29 22.28 -0.81 6.11
N HIS A 30 22.31 -1.64 5.07
CA HIS A 30 23.00 -1.32 3.81
C HIS A 30 22.39 -0.10 3.13
N ILE A 31 21.06 -0.05 3.01
CA ILE A 31 20.35 1.08 2.39
C ILE A 31 20.58 2.36 3.20
N GLN A 32 20.52 2.29 4.53
CA GLN A 32 20.83 3.44 5.39
C GLN A 32 22.28 3.91 5.25
N HIS A 33 23.22 2.97 5.18
CA HIS A 33 24.63 3.29 4.98
C HIS A 33 24.86 4.01 3.64
N ILE A 34 24.28 3.50 2.54
CA ILE A 34 24.34 4.17 1.24
C ILE A 34 23.73 5.57 1.31
N ALA A 35 22.57 5.72 1.95
CA ALA A 35 21.93 7.03 2.09
C ALA A 35 22.76 8.03 2.92
N SER A 36 23.59 7.55 3.86
CA SER A 36 24.47 8.39 4.67
C SER A 36 25.79 8.76 3.99
N THR A 37 26.27 7.93 3.06
CA THR A 37 27.61 8.05 2.47
C THR A 37 27.59 8.59 1.04
N ARG A 38 26.46 8.47 0.34
CA ARG A 38 26.34 8.79 -1.08
C ARG A 38 25.19 9.77 -1.33
N LYS A 39 25.32 10.57 -2.39
CA LYS A 39 24.24 11.42 -2.85
C LYS A 39 23.19 10.58 -3.58
N PRO A 40 21.89 10.82 -3.36
CA PRO A 40 20.83 10.12 -4.08
C PRO A 40 20.87 10.48 -5.56
N THR A 41 20.58 9.49 -6.42
CA THR A 41 20.43 9.69 -7.86
C THR A 41 19.19 10.52 -8.18
N SER A 42 18.14 10.36 -7.38
CA SER A 42 16.93 11.18 -7.46
C SER A 42 16.38 11.42 -6.06
N ARG A 43 15.86 12.63 -5.81
CA ARG A 43 15.30 13.03 -4.53
C ARG A 43 14.07 13.91 -4.74
N ILE A 44 13.02 13.65 -3.97
CA ILE A 44 11.86 14.52 -3.88
C ILE A 44 11.47 14.72 -2.42
N VAL A 45 11.02 15.93 -2.09
CA VAL A 45 10.50 16.28 -0.77
C VAL A 45 9.11 16.85 -0.94
N GLU A 46 8.14 16.25 -0.26
CA GLU A 46 6.74 16.69 -0.29
C GLU A 46 6.26 16.96 1.12
N THR A 47 5.61 18.11 1.33
CA THR A 47 4.99 18.42 2.62
C THR A 47 3.48 18.46 2.46
N GLU A 48 2.79 17.74 3.32
CA GLU A 48 1.34 17.64 3.36
C GLU A 48 0.86 18.11 4.73
N LYS A 49 -0.03 19.11 4.74
CA LYS A 49 -0.68 19.62 5.94
C LYS A 49 -2.19 19.36 5.85
N THR A 50 -2.72 18.70 6.86
CA THR A 50 -4.16 18.58 7.11
C THR A 50 -4.46 19.15 8.50
N ARG A 51 -5.74 19.12 8.91
CA ARG A 51 -6.20 19.74 10.17
C ARG A 51 -5.39 19.30 11.40
N ASP A 52 -5.10 18.00 11.50
CA ASP A 52 -4.44 17.40 12.67
C ASP A 52 -3.09 16.73 12.35
N ARG A 53 -2.61 16.88 11.10
CA ARG A 53 -1.40 16.23 10.62
C ARG A 53 -0.55 17.17 9.79
N LEU A 54 0.72 17.27 10.15
CA LEU A 54 1.77 17.79 9.27
C LEU A 54 2.70 16.64 8.96
N THR A 55 3.00 16.40 7.69
CA THR A 55 3.89 15.34 7.26
C THR A 55 4.79 15.85 6.14
N THR A 56 6.08 15.87 6.38
CA THR A 56 7.10 16.00 5.34
C THR A 56 7.61 14.61 5.00
N ARG A 57 7.52 14.24 3.71
CA ARG A 57 8.06 12.99 3.17
C ARG A 57 9.23 13.30 2.26
N THR A 58 10.34 12.64 2.52
CA THR A 58 11.54 12.67 1.67
C THR A 58 11.71 11.29 1.05
N VAL A 59 11.72 11.22 -0.27
CA VAL A 59 11.99 9.98 -1.01
C VAL A 59 13.32 10.15 -1.73
N GLU A 60 14.24 9.22 -1.47
CA GLU A 60 15.59 9.19 -2.00
C GLU A 60 15.81 7.86 -2.72
N VAL A 61 16.35 7.91 -3.92
CA VAL A 61 16.60 6.75 -4.78
C VAL A 61 18.08 6.65 -5.09
N PHE A 62 18.60 5.44 -5.04
CA PHE A 62 19.98 5.11 -5.34
C PHE A 62 19.99 3.93 -6.32
N HIS A 63 20.66 4.10 -7.46
CA HIS A 63 20.85 3.01 -8.43
C HIS A 63 22.16 2.24 -8.19
N ASP A 64 22.98 2.69 -7.24
CA ASP A 64 24.17 1.96 -6.83
C ASP A 64 23.78 0.82 -5.88
N ILE A 65 23.79 -0.39 -6.44
CA ILE A 65 23.43 -1.64 -5.76
C ILE A 65 24.66 -2.41 -5.25
N ASN A 66 25.85 -1.80 -5.24
CA ASN A 66 27.06 -2.48 -4.79
C ASN A 66 26.92 -2.95 -3.34
N GLY A 67 27.36 -4.18 -3.06
CA GLY A 67 27.31 -4.79 -1.73
C GLY A 67 25.95 -5.36 -1.32
N ILE A 68 24.95 -5.35 -2.22
CA ILE A 68 23.73 -6.12 -2.02
C ILE A 68 24.03 -7.61 -2.25
N ASP A 69 23.44 -8.43 -1.39
CA ASP A 69 23.48 -9.89 -1.50
C ASP A 69 22.90 -10.36 -2.86
N PRO A 70 23.67 -11.10 -3.68
CA PRO A 70 23.25 -11.53 -5.02
C PRO A 70 21.98 -12.39 -5.05
N GLU A 71 21.57 -12.99 -3.94
CA GLU A 71 20.31 -13.74 -3.85
C GLU A 71 19.08 -12.85 -4.04
N TRP A 72 19.23 -11.52 -3.95
CA TRP A 72 18.18 -10.59 -4.33
C TRP A 72 18.14 -10.36 -5.83
N THR A 73 17.42 -11.24 -6.53
CA THR A 73 17.32 -11.23 -7.98
C THR A 73 16.72 -9.94 -8.53
N GLY A 74 17.42 -9.33 -9.48
CA GLY A 74 16.89 -8.26 -10.32
C GLY A 74 16.81 -6.88 -9.67
N ILE A 75 17.37 -6.65 -8.47
CA ILE A 75 17.39 -5.31 -7.87
C ILE A 75 18.16 -4.35 -8.77
N GLN A 76 17.55 -3.20 -9.07
CA GLN A 76 18.20 -2.09 -9.77
C GLN A 76 18.13 -0.78 -9.00
N SER A 77 17.21 -0.66 -8.03
CA SER A 77 17.05 0.56 -7.22
C SER A 77 16.88 0.25 -5.74
N LEU A 78 17.56 1.04 -4.92
CA LEU A 78 17.36 1.16 -3.48
C LEU A 78 16.61 2.47 -3.21
N ILE A 79 15.57 2.42 -2.36
CA ILE A 79 14.79 3.60 -2.01
C ILE A 79 14.74 3.77 -0.49
N ARG A 80 14.98 5.00 -0.02
CA ARG A 80 14.76 5.42 1.36
C ARG A 80 13.60 6.40 1.39
N VAL A 81 12.60 6.10 2.21
CA VAL A 81 11.45 6.97 2.45
C VAL A 81 11.49 7.41 3.91
N GLU A 82 11.75 8.69 4.13
CA GLU A 82 11.73 9.30 5.44
C GLU A 82 10.46 10.14 5.62
N ARG A 83 9.81 10.00 6.76
CA ARG A 83 8.58 10.73 7.12
C ARG A 83 8.79 11.39 8.46
N ILE A 84 8.69 12.71 8.49
CA ILE A 84 8.81 13.51 9.70
C ILE A 84 7.57 14.38 9.83
N GLY A 85 7.05 14.55 11.03
CA GLY A 85 5.98 15.49 11.24
C GLY A 85 5.29 15.36 12.57
N THR A 86 4.03 15.80 12.59
CA THR A 86 3.19 15.82 13.78
C THR A 86 1.85 15.18 13.45
N ARG A 87 1.35 14.30 14.33
CA ARG A 87 0.02 13.69 14.24
C ARG A 87 -0.68 13.85 15.58
N LYS A 88 -1.85 14.50 15.60
CA LYS A 88 -2.60 14.77 16.85
C LYS A 88 -1.73 15.40 17.95
N GLY A 89 -0.92 16.40 17.57
CA GLY A 89 -0.01 17.10 18.49
C GLY A 89 1.27 16.35 18.86
N LYS A 90 1.43 15.06 18.50
CA LYS A 90 2.65 14.29 18.79
C LYS A 90 3.58 14.25 17.59
N LYS A 91 4.86 14.54 17.81
CA LYS A 91 5.91 14.40 16.80
C LYS A 91 6.13 12.92 16.47
N TYR A 92 6.43 12.62 15.22
CA TYR A 92 6.84 11.29 14.78
C TYR A 92 7.93 11.37 13.73
N HIS A 93 8.73 10.31 13.67
CA HIS A 93 9.78 10.11 12.68
C HIS A 93 9.76 8.63 12.30
N GLU A 94 9.69 8.37 11.00
CA GLU A 94 9.65 7.02 10.45
C GLU A 94 10.56 6.95 9.22
N ILE A 95 11.37 5.90 9.14
CA ILE A 95 12.17 5.59 7.95
C ILE A 95 11.74 4.22 7.47
N VAL A 96 11.40 4.14 6.18
CA VAL A 96 11.04 2.88 5.51
C VAL A 96 11.95 2.73 4.29
N CYS A 97 12.59 1.58 4.16
CA CYS A 97 13.43 1.26 3.02
C CYS A 97 12.69 0.35 2.04
N TYR A 98 12.94 0.52 0.74
CA TYR A 98 12.39 -0.33 -0.32
C TYR A 98 13.50 -0.77 -1.28
N ILE A 99 13.26 -1.89 -1.94
CA ILE A 99 14.03 -2.39 -3.07
C ILE A 99 13.14 -2.51 -4.30
N SER A 100 13.71 -2.31 -5.48
CA SER A 100 12.97 -2.35 -6.73
C SER A 100 13.79 -2.93 -7.86
N SER A 101 13.12 -3.66 -8.76
CA SER A 101 13.70 -4.14 -10.02
C SER A 101 13.74 -3.07 -11.11
N LEU A 102 12.97 -1.99 -10.93
CA LEU A 102 12.90 -0.87 -11.86
C LEU A 102 13.95 0.19 -11.56
N ILE A 103 14.43 0.86 -12.61
CA ILE A 103 15.12 2.16 -12.55
C ILE A 103 14.10 3.26 -12.81
N ARG A 104 13.80 4.07 -11.79
CA ARG A 104 12.80 5.14 -11.84
C ARG A 104 13.22 6.32 -10.98
N THR A 105 12.59 7.47 -11.22
CA THR A 105 12.83 8.68 -10.42
C THR A 105 12.18 8.59 -9.04
N ALA A 106 12.66 9.41 -8.10
CA ALA A 106 12.06 9.50 -6.76
C ALA A 106 10.59 9.93 -6.80
N LYS A 107 10.19 10.73 -7.81
CA LYS A 107 8.81 11.14 -8.03
C LYS A 107 7.91 9.96 -8.41
N GLU A 108 8.35 9.13 -9.36
CA GLU A 108 7.61 7.94 -9.78
C GLU A 108 7.48 6.92 -8.64
N PHE A 109 8.55 6.69 -7.89
CA PHE A 109 8.49 5.82 -6.70
C PHE A 109 7.60 6.41 -5.60
N ALA A 110 7.68 7.71 -5.32
CA ALA A 110 6.81 8.37 -4.35
C ALA A 110 5.34 8.18 -4.72
N PHE A 111 4.99 8.35 -6.00
CA PHE A 111 3.65 8.12 -6.52
C PHE A 111 3.23 6.66 -6.36
N GLY A 112 4.04 5.71 -6.83
CA GLY A 112 3.73 4.27 -6.77
C GLY A 112 3.59 3.74 -5.34
N ILE A 113 4.52 4.11 -4.46
CA ILE A 113 4.46 3.76 -3.03
C ILE A 113 3.18 4.34 -2.42
N ARG A 114 2.89 5.62 -2.66
CA ARG A 114 1.68 6.27 -2.13
C ARG A 114 0.39 5.64 -2.65
N ALA A 115 0.34 5.30 -3.94
CA ALA A 115 -0.79 4.62 -4.56
C ALA A 115 -0.98 3.22 -3.98
N HIS A 116 0.10 2.48 -3.73
CA HIS A 116 0.06 1.18 -3.06
C HIS A 116 -0.53 1.29 -1.64
N TRP A 117 -0.06 2.25 -0.84
CA TRP A 117 -0.68 2.58 0.45
C TRP A 117 -2.13 3.00 0.30
N GLY A 118 -2.49 3.67 -0.79
CA GLY A 118 -3.86 4.04 -1.13
C GLY A 118 -4.74 2.83 -1.43
N ILE A 119 -4.23 1.79 -2.09
CA ILE A 119 -4.96 0.54 -2.38
C ILE A 119 -5.16 -0.26 -1.09
N GLU A 120 -4.10 -0.42 -0.29
CA GLU A 120 -4.14 -1.10 1.00
C GLU A 120 -5.06 -0.34 1.98
N ASN A 121 -4.96 0.98 2.08
CA ASN A 121 -5.91 1.78 2.85
C ASN A 121 -7.32 1.76 2.23
N CYS A 122 -7.50 1.75 0.91
CA CYS A 122 -8.86 1.61 0.34
C CYS A 122 -9.49 0.26 0.66
N LEU A 123 -8.69 -0.78 0.94
CA LEU A 123 -9.15 -2.08 1.41
C LEU A 123 -9.38 -2.10 2.93
N HIS A 124 -8.47 -1.48 3.71
CA HIS A 124 -8.36 -1.61 5.18
C HIS A 124 -8.72 -0.35 5.99
N TRP A 125 -8.47 0.86 5.47
CA TRP A 125 -8.75 2.15 6.11
C TRP A 125 -9.28 3.20 5.12
N GLY A 126 -10.60 3.30 5.02
CA GLY A 126 -11.21 4.33 4.20
C GLY A 126 -11.13 5.74 4.78
N GLY A 127 -10.04 6.43 4.48
CA GLY A 127 -9.80 7.81 4.87
C GLY A 127 -9.12 8.63 3.79
N SER A 128 -9.78 9.75 3.45
CA SER A 128 -9.37 10.94 2.68
C SER A 128 -8.39 10.77 1.52
N ALA A 129 -8.93 10.99 0.32
CA ALA A 129 -8.21 11.44 -0.85
C ALA A 129 -7.20 12.52 -0.49
N VAL A 130 -5.93 12.27 -0.76
CA VAL A 130 -4.94 13.34 -0.82
C VAL A 130 -4.70 13.66 -2.28
N GLY A 131 -5.00 14.91 -2.64
CA GLY A 131 -4.48 15.58 -3.84
C GLY A 131 -4.92 15.02 -5.19
N GLY A 132 -5.93 15.65 -5.80
CA GLY A 132 -6.05 15.70 -7.27
C GLY A 132 -6.96 14.71 -7.96
N PHE A 133 -7.60 13.77 -7.26
CA PHE A 133 -8.63 12.90 -7.85
C PHE A 133 -10.02 13.27 -7.31
N PRO A 134 -10.98 13.68 -8.17
CA PRO A 134 -12.35 13.82 -7.75
C PRO A 134 -12.92 12.41 -7.50
N ASP A 135 -13.59 12.28 -6.37
CA ASP A 135 -14.52 11.22 -6.04
C ASP A 135 -13.94 9.83 -5.75
N LEU A 136 -13.32 9.69 -4.58
CA LEU A 136 -13.11 8.39 -3.95
C LEU A 136 -13.25 8.49 -2.43
N ARG A 137 -14.45 8.84 -1.95
CA ARG A 137 -14.81 8.72 -0.52
C ARG A 137 -15.04 7.23 -0.18
N ARG A 138 -13.97 6.46 -0.03
CA ARG A 138 -14.04 5.05 0.37
C ARG A 138 -13.91 4.95 1.89
N LEU A 139 -14.83 4.25 2.56
CA LEU A 139 -14.72 3.76 3.96
C LEU A 139 -13.90 2.43 4.00
N PRO A 140 -13.46 1.93 5.16
CA PRO A 140 -12.83 0.60 5.28
C PRO A 140 -13.87 -0.50 5.12
N LEU A 141 -13.97 -1.04 3.91
CA LEU A 141 -15.15 -1.81 3.50
C LEU A 141 -15.10 -3.27 3.93
N LYS A 142 -13.95 -3.93 3.85
CA LYS A 142 -13.87 -5.37 4.13
C LYS A 142 -13.75 -5.66 5.63
N ASP A 143 -12.96 -4.85 6.34
CA ASP A 143 -12.66 -5.11 7.76
C ASP A 143 -13.71 -4.54 8.70
N VAL A 144 -14.26 -3.36 8.41
CA VAL A 144 -15.21 -2.68 9.32
C VAL A 144 -16.66 -2.97 8.96
N VAL A 145 -17.01 -2.99 7.67
CA VAL A 145 -18.39 -3.27 7.24
C VAL A 145 -18.64 -4.77 7.10
N LEU A 146 -17.72 -5.51 6.48
CA LEU A 146 -17.87 -6.95 6.25
C LEU A 146 -17.17 -7.82 7.31
N LYS A 147 -16.53 -7.18 8.31
CA LYS A 147 -15.97 -7.81 9.52
C LYS A 147 -15.00 -8.95 9.23
N GLU A 148 -14.29 -8.87 8.11
CA GLU A 148 -13.44 -9.97 7.61
C GLU A 148 -12.40 -10.44 8.62
N ASP A 149 -11.64 -9.51 9.22
CA ASP A 149 -10.61 -9.84 10.22
C ASP A 149 -11.17 -10.43 11.52
N SER A 150 -12.43 -10.15 11.84
CA SER A 150 -13.10 -10.72 13.01
C SER A 150 -13.82 -12.05 12.71
N SER A 151 -13.73 -12.55 11.47
CA SER A 151 -14.34 -13.81 11.10
C SER A 151 -13.59 -14.98 11.73
N THR A 152 -14.30 -15.79 12.52
CA THR A 152 -13.75 -16.99 13.17
C THR A 152 -13.77 -18.23 12.26
N ILE A 153 -14.22 -18.07 11.02
CA ILE A 153 -14.28 -19.16 10.03
C ILE A 153 -12.85 -19.51 9.62
N ARG A 154 -12.42 -20.74 9.93
CA ARG A 154 -11.04 -21.22 9.67
C ARG A 154 -10.97 -22.57 8.95
N MET A 155 -12.12 -23.13 8.56
CA MET A 155 -12.20 -24.49 8.05
C MET A 155 -12.07 -24.55 6.52
N GLY A 156 -11.13 -25.36 6.03
CA GLY A 156 -10.93 -25.64 4.60
C GLY A 156 -10.81 -24.36 3.76
N ASN A 157 -11.49 -24.33 2.61
CA ASN A 157 -11.48 -23.19 1.69
C ASN A 157 -12.49 -22.09 2.04
N ALA A 158 -13.21 -22.21 3.16
CA ALA A 158 -14.25 -21.25 3.55
C ALA A 158 -13.73 -19.79 3.70
N PRO A 159 -12.54 -19.53 4.27
CA PRO A 159 -12.00 -18.17 4.35
C PRO A 159 -11.75 -17.55 2.96
N ALA A 160 -11.19 -18.34 2.03
CA ALA A 160 -10.90 -17.91 0.68
C ALA A 160 -12.18 -17.67 -0.13
N ASN A 161 -13.13 -18.60 -0.07
CA ASN A 161 -14.42 -18.49 -0.75
C ASN A 161 -15.20 -17.25 -0.25
N LEU A 162 -15.21 -17.02 1.06
CA LEU A 162 -15.90 -15.87 1.64
C LEU A 162 -15.22 -14.55 1.26
N SER A 163 -13.88 -14.53 1.17
CA SER A 163 -13.13 -13.38 0.67
C SER A 163 -13.50 -13.03 -0.78
N ILE A 164 -13.65 -14.05 -1.64
CA ILE A 164 -14.07 -13.88 -3.04
C ILE A 164 -15.51 -13.36 -3.12
N ILE A 165 -16.45 -13.94 -2.36
CA ILE A 165 -17.86 -13.52 -2.33
C ILE A 165 -17.97 -12.06 -1.89
N ARG A 166 -17.24 -11.67 -0.83
CA ARG A 166 -17.19 -10.27 -0.37
C ARG A 166 -16.65 -9.34 -1.46
N ALA A 167 -15.60 -9.75 -2.17
CA ALA A 167 -15.06 -8.96 -3.27
C ALA A 167 -16.09 -8.77 -4.41
N ILE A 168 -16.81 -9.83 -4.78
CA ILE A 168 -17.88 -9.78 -5.79
C ILE A 168 -18.99 -8.82 -5.36
N ALA A 169 -19.49 -8.94 -4.14
CA ALA A 169 -20.54 -8.07 -3.60
C ALA A 169 -20.12 -6.59 -3.60
N LEU A 170 -18.87 -6.29 -3.20
CA LEU A 170 -18.33 -4.93 -3.22
C LEU A 170 -18.26 -4.36 -4.65
N ASN A 171 -17.87 -5.18 -5.63
CA ASN A 171 -17.79 -4.76 -7.02
C ASN A 171 -19.18 -4.49 -7.62
N ILE A 172 -20.19 -5.31 -7.30
CA ILE A 172 -21.58 -5.12 -7.73
C ILE A 172 -22.13 -3.80 -7.18
N LEU A 173 -21.95 -3.52 -5.89
CA LEU A 173 -22.44 -2.29 -5.27
C LEU A 173 -21.78 -1.04 -5.87
N ARG A 174 -20.47 -1.12 -6.15
CA ARG A 174 -19.73 -0.02 -6.80
C ARG A 174 -20.19 0.21 -8.24
N ARG A 175 -20.42 -0.87 -9.00
CA ARG A 175 -20.92 -0.78 -10.38
C ARG A 175 -22.28 -0.10 -10.45
N ASN A 176 -23.11 -0.28 -9.43
CA ASN A 176 -24.43 0.34 -9.32
C ASN A 176 -24.41 1.74 -8.68
N GLY A 177 -23.25 2.39 -8.58
CA GLY A 177 -23.13 3.79 -8.15
C GLY A 177 -23.27 4.02 -6.65
N HIS A 178 -23.27 2.97 -5.82
CA HIS A 178 -23.29 3.14 -4.36
C HIS A 178 -21.94 3.63 -3.84
N THR A 179 -21.89 4.92 -3.49
CA THR A 179 -20.69 5.57 -2.91
C THR A 179 -20.44 5.16 -1.46
N SER A 180 -21.50 4.90 -0.68
CA SER A 180 -21.43 4.37 0.69
C SER A 180 -22.00 2.95 0.74
N ILE A 181 -21.10 1.98 0.89
CA ILE A 181 -21.46 0.56 1.00
C ILE A 181 -22.12 0.26 2.35
N THR A 182 -21.80 0.99 3.42
CA THR A 182 -22.51 0.84 4.70
C THR A 182 -23.99 1.21 4.56
N THR A 183 -24.28 2.28 3.81
CA THR A 183 -25.65 2.70 3.51
C THR A 183 -26.33 1.68 2.60
N ALA A 184 -25.64 1.26 1.54
CA ALA A 184 -26.17 0.24 0.61
C ALA A 184 -26.46 -1.08 1.33
N HIS A 185 -25.53 -1.56 2.17
CA HIS A 185 -25.71 -2.76 2.96
C HIS A 185 -26.93 -2.66 3.88
N ARG A 186 -27.10 -1.55 4.61
CA ARG A 186 -28.29 -1.34 5.48
C ARG A 186 -29.60 -1.32 4.68
N PHE A 187 -29.58 -0.73 3.49
CA PHE A 187 -30.77 -0.56 2.66
C PHE A 187 -31.16 -1.84 1.90
N LEU A 188 -30.17 -2.67 1.55
CA LEU A 188 -30.34 -3.86 0.72
C LEU A 188 -30.36 -5.16 1.53
N SER A 189 -29.83 -5.18 2.76
CA SER A 189 -29.69 -6.43 3.54
C SER A 189 -31.00 -7.14 3.86
N HIS A 190 -32.14 -6.46 3.78
CA HIS A 190 -33.45 -7.00 4.09
C HIS A 190 -34.36 -7.13 2.86
N ASP A 191 -33.85 -6.84 1.66
CA ASP A 191 -34.65 -6.79 0.43
C ASP A 191 -33.94 -7.57 -0.69
N ILE A 192 -34.28 -8.85 -0.78
CA ILE A 192 -33.69 -9.80 -1.73
C ILE A 192 -34.01 -9.39 -3.17
N ASP A 193 -35.21 -8.89 -3.44
CA ASP A 193 -35.62 -8.48 -4.77
C ASP A 193 -34.81 -7.27 -5.27
N LYS A 194 -34.54 -6.30 -4.39
CA LYS A 194 -33.62 -5.20 -4.71
C LYS A 194 -32.19 -5.67 -4.91
N LEU A 195 -31.72 -6.66 -4.15
CA LEU A 195 -30.38 -7.24 -4.35
C LEU A 195 -30.25 -7.91 -5.71
N LEU A 196 -31.26 -8.68 -6.12
CA LEU A 196 -31.25 -9.38 -7.42
C LEU A 196 -31.26 -8.42 -8.60
N ARG A 197 -31.87 -7.23 -8.46
CA ARG A 197 -31.87 -6.19 -9.50
C ARG A 197 -30.50 -5.52 -9.72
N LEU A 198 -29.52 -5.76 -8.86
CA LEU A 198 -28.18 -5.18 -8.98
C LEU A 198 -27.21 -6.04 -9.79
N VAL A 199 -27.60 -7.29 -10.12
CA VAL A 199 -26.76 -8.29 -10.80
C VAL A 199 -27.07 -8.36 -12.29
#